data_AF-A0A5J4J2Z6-F1
#
_entry.id   AF-A0A5J4J2Z6-F1
#
_cell.length_a   1.000
_cell.length_b   1.000
_cell.length_c   1.000
_cell.angle_alpha   90.00
_cell.angle_beta   90.00
_cell.angle_gamma   90.00
#
_symmetry.space_group_name_H-M   'P 1'
#
loop_
_entity.id
_entity.type
_entity.pdbx_description
1 polymer ?
#
loop_
_entity_poly.entity_id
_entity_poly.type
_entity_poly.pdbx_seq_one_letter_code
_entity_poly.pdbx_strand_id
1 'polypeptide(L)'
;MRKFIFLLSIGILSCNSQQKKENIQSLKTESKTVERLSGKQIVSELDNLEFFNLVEASELEIVKKGFAESKNKWNFFSGTMRGETTDYTDNRFYSVDCEVLFESGGLTEYLNKVKLSFEKLGLKLSYTNEKSEQIENYWKHTIELNGTEYIAFNGNFTEYNWVIAYLNFIKMLNMELTNQKSENRFYPIKCGNDGEMVLLTFKQFDFIKSQFPDDNEHPKRLIQWKNINGFKNLTSQY
;
A
#
# COMPACT_ATOMS: atom_id res chain seq x y z
N MET A 1 -10.89 7.36 80.45
CA MET A 1 -10.96 6.04 81.13
C MET A 1 -10.43 4.98 80.17
N ARG A 2 -9.47 4.15 80.65
CA ARG A 2 -8.91 2.87 80.10
C ARG A 2 -8.43 2.89 78.63
N LYS A 3 -7.13 3.03 78.32
CA LYS A 3 -5.99 2.06 78.44
C LYS A 3 -6.36 0.63 78.02
N PHE A 4 -5.78 0.15 76.91
CA PHE A 4 -4.93 -1.04 76.91
C PHE A 4 -3.91 -0.96 75.76
N ILE A 5 -2.65 -1.12 76.16
CA ILE A 5 -1.45 -1.27 75.32
C ILE A 5 -1.26 -2.77 75.13
N PHE A 6 -0.93 -3.22 73.92
CA PHE A 6 -0.09 -4.40 73.74
C PHE A 6 0.92 -4.12 72.63
N LEU A 7 2.17 -4.00 73.06
CA LEU A 7 3.37 -4.08 72.24
C LEU A 7 3.65 -5.56 71.97
N LEU A 8 3.97 -5.91 70.72
CA LEU A 8 4.94 -6.97 70.46
C LEU A 8 5.76 -6.61 69.23
N SER A 9 7.03 -6.31 69.48
CA SER A 9 8.08 -6.02 68.51
C SER A 9 8.99 -7.23 68.36
N ILE A 10 9.10 -7.78 67.15
CA ILE A 10 10.20 -8.61 66.63
C ILE A 10 10.15 -8.38 65.11
N GLY A 11 11.19 -8.10 64.34
CA GLY A 11 12.63 -8.18 64.50
C GLY A 11 13.17 -8.25 63.06
N ILE A 12 14.22 -7.49 62.80
CA ILE A 12 14.86 -7.20 61.50
C ILE A 12 15.29 -8.48 60.78
N LEU A 13 15.16 -8.54 59.46
CA LEU A 13 16.15 -9.18 58.58
C LEU A 13 16.10 -8.52 57.19
N SER A 14 16.96 -7.52 57.02
CA SER A 14 17.38 -6.98 55.73
C SER A 14 18.18 -8.05 54.99
N CYS A 15 17.66 -8.57 53.88
CA CYS A 15 18.45 -9.34 52.93
C CYS A 15 18.57 -8.58 51.61
N ASN A 16 19.80 -8.07 51.44
CA ASN A 16 20.39 -7.55 50.24
C ASN A 16 20.40 -8.65 49.16
N SER A 17 19.56 -8.53 48.13
CA SER A 17 19.55 -9.43 46.98
C SER A 17 20.14 -8.70 45.77
N GLN A 18 21.40 -9.01 45.49
CA GLN A 18 22.11 -8.59 44.28
C GLN A 18 21.28 -8.90 43.03
N GLN A 19 20.92 -7.86 42.28
CA GLN A 19 20.38 -8.02 40.93
C GLN A 19 21.43 -8.67 40.05
N LYS A 20 21.14 -9.92 39.66
CA LYS A 20 21.86 -10.66 38.63
C LYS A 20 21.68 -9.89 37.31
N LYS A 21 22.72 -9.20 36.87
CA LYS A 21 22.80 -8.64 35.50
C LYS A 21 22.78 -9.80 34.53
N GLU A 22 21.61 -10.11 33.99
CA GLU A 22 21.51 -10.92 32.80
C GLU A 22 22.12 -10.13 31.64
N ASN A 23 23.21 -10.67 31.13
CA ASN A 23 23.95 -10.18 30.00
C ASN A 23 23.10 -10.46 28.75
N ILE A 24 22.13 -9.59 28.46
CA ILE A 24 21.51 -9.53 27.14
C ILE A 24 22.58 -8.97 26.22
N GLN A 25 23.39 -9.88 25.69
CA GLN A 25 24.26 -9.61 24.57
C GLN A 25 23.34 -9.15 23.45
N SER A 26 23.28 -7.83 23.26
CA SER A 26 22.53 -7.23 22.17
C SER A 26 23.05 -7.85 20.90
N LEU A 27 22.20 -8.63 20.23
CA LEU A 27 22.35 -8.94 18.83
C LEU A 27 22.37 -7.57 18.13
N LYS A 28 23.58 -7.04 17.94
CA LYS A 28 23.83 -6.01 16.93
C LYS A 28 23.41 -6.65 15.62
N THR A 29 22.16 -6.40 15.23
CA THR A 29 21.76 -6.56 13.85
C THR A 29 22.73 -5.68 13.06
N GLU A 30 23.70 -6.30 12.40
CA GLU A 30 24.51 -5.62 11.42
C GLU A 30 23.54 -5.03 10.42
N SER A 31 23.34 -3.72 10.53
CA SER A 31 22.68 -2.93 9.50
C SER A 31 23.56 -3.04 8.28
N LYS A 32 23.30 -4.04 7.42
CA LYS A 32 23.82 -4.04 6.05
C LYS A 32 23.40 -2.72 5.45
N THR A 33 24.35 -1.81 5.31
CA THR A 33 24.17 -0.58 4.55
C THR A 33 23.86 -1.01 3.12
N VAL A 34 22.60 -0.94 2.73
CA VAL A 34 22.19 -1.16 1.34
C VAL A 34 22.86 -0.06 0.52
N GLU A 35 23.76 -0.45 -0.39
CA GLU A 35 24.39 0.48 -1.30
C GLU A 35 23.29 1.15 -2.14
N ARG A 36 23.26 2.49 -2.13
CA ARG A 36 22.29 3.26 -2.91
C ARG A 36 22.76 3.28 -4.35
N LEU A 37 22.03 2.57 -5.21
CA LEU A 37 22.34 2.48 -6.63
C LEU A 37 22.10 3.81 -7.35
N SER A 38 22.92 4.08 -8.38
CA SER A 38 22.66 5.16 -9.34
C SER A 38 21.42 4.87 -10.19
N GLY A 39 20.86 5.90 -10.83
CA GLY A 39 19.70 5.73 -11.71
C GLY A 39 19.89 4.71 -12.83
N LYS A 40 21.10 4.63 -13.43
CA LYS A 40 21.40 3.62 -14.45
C LYS A 40 21.41 2.20 -13.88
N GLN A 41 21.97 2.02 -12.69
CA GLN A 41 21.98 0.71 -12.01
C GLN A 41 20.56 0.30 -11.59
N ILE A 42 19.76 1.23 -11.05
CA ILE A 42 18.34 0.97 -10.73
C ILE A 42 17.58 0.48 -11.97
N VAL A 43 17.73 1.16 -13.11
CA VAL A 43 17.08 0.74 -14.35
C VAL A 43 17.52 -0.65 -14.77
N SER A 44 18.82 -0.96 -14.70
CA SER A 44 19.32 -2.30 -15.03
C SER A 44 18.72 -3.38 -14.13
N GLU A 45 18.62 -3.14 -12.82
CA GLU A 45 18.02 -4.09 -11.87
C GLU A 45 16.51 -4.23 -12.09
N LEU A 46 15.79 -3.14 -12.38
CA LEU A 46 14.37 -3.19 -12.72
C LEU A 46 14.13 -3.99 -14.01
N ASP A 47 15.00 -3.84 -15.02
CA ASP A 47 14.92 -4.62 -16.26
C ASP A 47 15.12 -6.12 -16.01
N ASN A 48 16.11 -6.49 -15.17
CA ASN A 48 16.34 -7.87 -14.72
C ASN A 48 15.15 -8.45 -13.94
N LEU A 49 14.37 -7.60 -13.27
CA LEU A 49 13.14 -7.95 -12.57
C LEU A 49 11.89 -7.90 -13.47
N GLU A 50 12.07 -7.77 -14.78
CA GLU A 50 11.01 -7.68 -15.79
C GLU A 50 10.00 -6.55 -15.51
N PHE A 51 10.46 -5.47 -14.85
CA PHE A 51 9.59 -4.37 -14.45
C PHE A 51 8.95 -3.68 -15.66
N PHE A 52 9.71 -3.46 -16.72
CA PHE A 52 9.24 -2.73 -17.89
C PHE A 52 8.40 -3.54 -18.88
N ASN A 53 7.99 -4.77 -18.53
CA ASN A 53 7.23 -5.64 -19.43
C ASN A 53 5.80 -5.14 -19.75
N LEU A 54 5.29 -4.15 -19.00
CA LEU A 54 3.99 -3.51 -19.27
C LEU A 54 4.11 -2.19 -20.06
N VAL A 55 5.33 -1.73 -20.33
CA VAL A 55 5.59 -0.52 -21.10
C VAL A 55 5.45 -0.81 -22.60
N GLU A 56 4.92 0.13 -23.38
CA GLU A 56 4.93 0.01 -24.84
C GLU A 56 6.37 0.08 -25.38
N ALA A 57 6.68 -0.73 -26.39
CA ALA A 57 8.05 -0.77 -26.94
C ALA A 57 8.52 0.61 -27.46
N SER A 58 7.59 1.44 -27.96
CA SER A 58 7.87 2.82 -28.40
C SER A 58 8.15 3.78 -27.25
N GLU A 59 7.73 3.48 -26.02
CA GLU A 59 7.88 4.32 -24.84
C GLU A 59 9.06 3.86 -23.94
N LEU A 60 9.55 2.62 -24.13
CA LEU A 60 10.50 1.94 -23.23
C LEU A 60 11.75 2.78 -22.90
N GLU A 61 12.42 3.33 -23.91
CA GLU A 61 13.65 4.11 -23.70
C GLU A 61 13.40 5.40 -22.90
N ILE A 62 12.27 6.06 -23.15
CA ILE A 62 11.87 7.28 -22.44
C ILE A 62 11.55 6.95 -20.98
N VAL A 63 10.84 5.84 -20.74
CA VAL A 63 10.52 5.37 -19.38
C VAL A 63 11.78 5.02 -18.60
N LYS A 64 12.69 4.23 -19.20
CA LYS A 64 13.98 3.88 -18.58
C LYS A 64 14.78 5.13 -18.23
N LYS A 65 14.85 6.10 -19.15
CA LYS A 65 15.51 7.38 -18.90
C LYS A 65 14.83 8.16 -17.75
N GLY A 66 13.50 8.22 -17.74
CA GLY A 66 12.72 8.89 -16.69
C GLY A 66 13.01 8.34 -15.29
N PHE A 67 13.02 7.01 -15.14
CA PHE A 67 13.39 6.38 -13.87
C PHE A 67 14.83 6.70 -13.43
N ALA A 68 15.79 6.63 -14.35
CA ALA A 68 17.18 6.96 -14.04
C ALA A 68 17.33 8.43 -13.59
N GLU A 69 16.63 9.35 -14.24
CA GLU A 69 16.64 10.77 -13.88
C GLU A 69 15.93 11.04 -12.56
N SER A 70 14.75 10.47 -12.33
CA SER A 70 14.00 10.59 -11.07
C SER A 70 14.84 10.13 -9.88
N LYS A 71 15.54 9.00 -10.03
CA LYS A 71 16.47 8.49 -9.02
C LYS A 71 17.63 9.45 -8.77
N ASN A 72 18.30 9.91 -9.82
CA ASN A 72 19.52 10.72 -9.68
C ASN A 72 19.24 12.13 -9.17
N LYS A 73 18.14 12.75 -9.61
CA LYS A 73 17.83 14.16 -9.29
C LYS A 73 17.08 14.28 -7.96
N TRP A 74 16.11 13.40 -7.74
CA TRP A 74 15.13 13.55 -6.65
C TRP A 74 15.12 12.38 -5.67
N ASN A 75 15.81 11.28 -6.00
CA ASN A 75 15.77 10.04 -5.26
C ASN A 75 14.33 9.51 -5.06
N PHE A 76 13.50 9.68 -6.10
CA PHE A 76 12.06 9.43 -6.05
C PHE A 76 11.63 8.28 -6.96
N PHE A 77 10.69 7.46 -6.50
CA PHE A 77 10.12 6.36 -7.30
C PHE A 77 8.78 6.79 -7.87
N SER A 78 8.73 7.08 -9.16
CA SER A 78 7.51 7.54 -9.84
C SER A 78 7.49 7.11 -11.30
N GLY A 79 6.29 6.85 -11.80
CA GLY A 79 6.06 6.62 -13.21
C GLY A 79 6.20 7.90 -14.02
N THR A 80 6.51 7.77 -15.32
CA THR A 80 6.53 8.92 -16.23
C THR A 80 5.13 9.15 -16.80
N MET A 81 4.56 10.33 -16.57
CA MET A 81 3.24 10.72 -17.13
C MET A 81 3.30 10.96 -18.64
N ARG A 82 2.20 10.71 -19.34
CA ARG A 82 2.05 11.01 -20.77
C ARG A 82 1.66 12.48 -20.95
N GLY A 83 2.64 13.33 -21.26
CA GLY A 83 2.41 14.76 -21.48
C GLY A 83 1.78 15.43 -20.26
N GLU A 84 0.71 16.20 -20.47
CA GLU A 84 -0.04 16.91 -19.42
C GLU A 84 -1.29 16.12 -18.95
N THR A 85 -1.29 14.80 -19.11
CA THR A 85 -2.38 13.92 -18.66
C THR A 85 -2.10 13.30 -17.29
N THR A 86 -3.10 12.67 -16.69
CA THR A 86 -2.95 11.86 -15.47
C THR A 86 -2.61 10.38 -15.76
N ASP A 87 -2.44 10.03 -17.03
CA ASP A 87 -2.08 8.68 -17.47
C ASP A 87 -0.56 8.51 -17.47
N TYR A 88 -0.11 7.32 -17.08
CA TYR A 88 1.30 6.95 -17.07
C TYR A 88 1.68 6.18 -18.34
N THR A 89 2.90 6.40 -18.82
CA THR A 89 3.54 5.65 -19.91
C THR A 89 3.72 4.17 -19.56
N ASP A 90 3.99 3.86 -18.30
CA ASP A 90 4.02 2.50 -17.77
C ASP A 90 2.64 2.11 -17.23
N ASN A 91 2.06 1.05 -17.79
CA ASN A 91 0.77 0.50 -17.37
C ASN A 91 0.86 -0.24 -16.01
N ARG A 92 1.72 0.21 -15.11
CA ARG A 92 1.81 -0.22 -13.71
C ARG A 92 1.38 0.88 -12.75
N PHE A 93 1.39 2.14 -13.15
CA PHE A 93 1.05 3.29 -12.31
C PHE A 93 -0.32 3.84 -12.66
N TYR A 94 -1.06 4.25 -11.64
CA TYR A 94 -2.41 4.78 -11.81
C TYR A 94 -2.63 5.94 -10.85
N SER A 95 -3.01 7.07 -11.43
CA SER A 95 -3.66 8.15 -10.70
C SER A 95 -5.09 7.73 -10.38
N VAL A 96 -5.47 7.87 -9.12
CA VAL A 96 -6.77 7.48 -8.58
C VAL A 96 -7.27 8.59 -7.68
N ASP A 97 -8.17 9.42 -8.19
CA ASP A 97 -8.91 10.36 -7.36
C ASP A 97 -9.84 9.54 -6.44
N CYS A 98 -9.52 9.54 -5.15
CA CYS A 98 -10.24 8.76 -4.16
C CYS A 98 -11.66 9.28 -3.91
N GLU A 99 -11.94 10.55 -4.22
CA GLU A 99 -13.29 11.12 -4.16
C GLU A 99 -14.12 10.54 -5.30
N VAL A 100 -13.62 10.65 -6.54
CA VAL A 100 -14.30 10.08 -7.72
C VAL A 100 -14.48 8.57 -7.58
N LEU A 101 -13.47 7.84 -7.09
CA LEU A 101 -13.55 6.40 -6.87
C LEU A 101 -14.70 5.99 -5.93
N PHE A 102 -14.99 6.82 -4.93
CA PHE A 102 -16.04 6.58 -3.93
C PHE A 102 -17.44 6.83 -4.48
N GLU A 103 -17.57 7.68 -5.50
CA GLU A 103 -18.86 8.03 -6.11
C GLU A 103 -19.37 6.94 -7.06
N SER A 104 -20.68 6.98 -7.33
CA SER A 104 -21.31 6.08 -8.31
C SER A 104 -20.68 6.23 -9.69
N GLY A 105 -20.19 5.13 -10.26
CA GLY A 105 -19.48 5.09 -11.55
C GLY A 105 -17.97 5.15 -11.41
N GLY A 106 -17.45 5.55 -10.24
CA GLY A 106 -16.02 5.66 -9.96
C GLY A 106 -15.29 4.33 -10.06
N LEU A 107 -15.90 3.23 -9.61
CA LEU A 107 -15.28 1.91 -9.69
C LEU A 107 -15.10 1.50 -11.15
N THR A 108 -16.14 1.66 -11.98
CA THR A 108 -16.06 1.38 -13.41
C THR A 108 -15.01 2.24 -14.10
N GLU A 109 -14.90 3.53 -13.77
CA GLU A 109 -13.86 4.41 -14.32
C GLU A 109 -12.46 3.86 -14.07
N TYR A 110 -12.10 3.58 -12.82
CA TYR A 110 -10.76 3.11 -12.50
C TYR A 110 -10.51 1.66 -12.92
N LEU A 111 -11.56 0.83 -13.03
CA LEU A 111 -11.47 -0.49 -13.64
C LEU A 111 -11.14 -0.42 -15.13
N ASN A 112 -11.71 0.53 -15.87
CA ASN A 112 -11.35 0.77 -17.27
C ASN A 112 -9.85 1.09 -17.41
N LYS A 113 -9.29 1.89 -16.49
CA LYS A 113 -7.87 2.26 -16.48
C LYS A 113 -6.96 1.07 -16.20
N VAL A 114 -7.27 0.24 -15.20
CA VAL A 114 -6.41 -0.92 -14.84
C VAL A 114 -6.56 -2.11 -15.77
N LYS A 115 -7.66 -2.19 -16.55
CA LYS A 115 -7.97 -3.33 -17.41
C LYS A 115 -6.84 -3.68 -18.40
N LEU A 116 -6.23 -2.66 -19.01
CA LEU A 116 -5.13 -2.86 -19.96
C LEU A 116 -3.97 -3.67 -19.37
N SER A 117 -3.71 -3.50 -18.08
CA SER A 117 -2.60 -4.19 -17.41
C SER A 117 -2.93 -5.64 -17.08
N PHE A 118 -4.19 -5.95 -16.80
CA PHE A 118 -4.65 -7.33 -16.76
C PHE A 118 -4.49 -7.99 -18.13
N GLU A 119 -4.93 -7.32 -19.20
CA GLU A 119 -4.83 -7.82 -20.58
C GLU A 119 -3.37 -8.10 -20.97
N LYS A 120 -2.45 -7.16 -20.71
CA LYS A 120 -1.01 -7.35 -20.96
C LYS A 120 -0.38 -8.48 -20.14
N LEU A 121 -0.90 -8.75 -18.94
CA LEU A 121 -0.48 -9.89 -18.12
C LEU A 121 -1.16 -11.20 -18.53
N GLY A 122 -2.03 -11.19 -19.55
CA GLY A 122 -2.81 -12.37 -19.96
C GLY A 122 -3.89 -12.77 -18.95
N LEU A 123 -4.34 -11.82 -18.12
CA LEU A 123 -5.33 -12.00 -17.07
C LEU A 123 -6.69 -11.45 -17.50
N LYS A 124 -7.75 -12.03 -16.95
CA LYS A 124 -9.13 -11.58 -17.17
C LYS A 124 -9.51 -10.53 -16.12
N LEU A 125 -10.05 -9.41 -16.59
CA LEU A 125 -10.79 -8.47 -15.75
C LEU A 125 -12.10 -8.09 -16.45
N SER A 126 -13.17 -8.79 -16.10
CA SER A 126 -14.53 -8.44 -16.48
C SER A 126 -15.24 -7.83 -15.29
N TYR A 127 -15.99 -6.76 -15.52
CA TYR A 127 -16.76 -6.11 -14.46
C TYR A 127 -18.11 -5.64 -14.97
N THR A 128 -19.08 -5.64 -14.08
CA THR A 128 -20.45 -5.26 -14.36
C THR A 128 -21.17 -4.92 -13.05
N ASN A 129 -22.44 -4.54 -13.15
CA ASN A 129 -23.33 -4.39 -12.00
C ASN A 129 -22.79 -3.46 -10.90
N GLU A 130 -22.14 -2.34 -11.28
CA GLU A 130 -21.86 -1.29 -10.30
C GLU A 130 -23.19 -0.74 -9.76
N LYS A 131 -23.32 -0.69 -8.44
CA LYS A 131 -24.53 -0.27 -7.75
C LYS A 131 -24.19 0.59 -6.56
N SER A 132 -25.03 1.59 -6.33
CA SER A 132 -24.98 2.41 -5.15
C SER A 132 -26.37 2.55 -4.54
N GLU A 133 -26.46 2.35 -3.23
CA GLU A 133 -27.70 2.44 -2.46
C GLU A 133 -27.48 3.43 -1.31
N GLN A 134 -28.32 4.46 -1.24
CA GLN A 134 -28.31 5.44 -0.15
C GLN A 134 -29.60 5.40 0.64
N ILE A 135 -29.49 5.30 1.97
CA ILE A 135 -30.60 5.44 2.90
C ILE A 135 -30.15 6.40 4.00
N GLU A 136 -30.68 7.63 3.99
CA GLU A 136 -30.24 8.70 4.90
C GLU A 136 -28.71 8.93 4.80
N ASN A 137 -28.00 8.68 5.90
CA ASN A 137 -26.55 8.80 6.02
C ASN A 137 -25.80 7.50 5.72
N TYR A 138 -26.50 6.41 5.44
CA TYR A 138 -25.93 5.12 5.08
C TYR A 138 -25.74 5.04 3.56
N TRP A 139 -24.56 4.58 3.15
CA TRP A 139 -24.15 4.38 1.76
C TRP A 139 -23.62 2.96 1.59
N LYS A 140 -24.04 2.29 0.52
CA LYS A 140 -23.48 1.00 0.08
C LYS A 140 -23.12 1.10 -1.39
N HIS A 141 -21.89 0.72 -1.74
CA HIS A 141 -21.34 0.79 -3.09
C HIS A 141 -20.63 -0.52 -3.43
N THR A 142 -21.12 -1.18 -4.47
CA THR A 142 -20.69 -2.54 -4.86
C THR A 142 -20.44 -2.64 -6.36
N ILE A 143 -19.64 -3.61 -6.76
CA ILE A 143 -19.40 -3.97 -8.16
C ILE A 143 -19.08 -5.45 -8.29
N GLU A 144 -19.39 -6.07 -9.42
CA GLU A 144 -19.03 -7.45 -9.70
C GLU A 144 -17.75 -7.49 -10.54
N LEU A 145 -16.73 -8.25 -10.11
CA LEU A 145 -15.54 -8.58 -10.90
C LEU A 145 -15.49 -10.08 -11.15
N ASN A 146 -15.36 -10.50 -12.42
CA ASN A 146 -15.23 -11.89 -12.83
C ASN A 146 -16.29 -12.85 -12.22
N GLY A 147 -17.52 -12.37 -11.98
CA GLY A 147 -18.60 -13.16 -11.37
C GLY A 147 -18.68 -13.07 -9.84
N THR A 148 -17.79 -12.33 -9.19
CA THR A 148 -17.76 -12.15 -7.73
C THR A 148 -18.18 -10.72 -7.38
N GLU A 149 -19.19 -10.57 -6.52
CA GLU A 149 -19.59 -9.26 -5.99
C GLU A 149 -18.61 -8.78 -4.92
N TYR A 150 -18.16 -7.54 -5.06
CA TYR A 150 -17.29 -6.82 -4.15
C TYR A 150 -17.98 -5.56 -3.64
N ILE A 151 -17.51 -5.09 -2.48
CA ILE A 151 -18.02 -3.94 -1.73
C ILE A 151 -16.87 -2.97 -1.63
N ALA A 152 -17.02 -1.83 -2.30
CA ALA A 152 -16.11 -0.71 -2.14
C ALA A 152 -16.38 0.02 -0.81
N PHE A 153 -17.66 0.19 -0.46
CA PHE A 153 -18.06 0.82 0.80
C PHE A 153 -19.42 0.32 1.28
N ASN A 154 -19.62 0.24 2.59
CA ASN A 154 -20.94 -0.02 3.19
C ASN A 154 -20.99 0.47 4.64
N GLY A 155 -21.68 1.58 4.89
CA GLY A 155 -21.76 2.14 6.23
C GLY A 155 -22.25 3.56 6.23
N ASN A 156 -22.21 4.20 7.40
CA ASN A 156 -22.51 5.61 7.51
C ASN A 156 -21.34 6.46 7.02
N PHE A 157 -21.64 7.63 6.43
CA PHE A 157 -20.59 8.57 6.06
C PHE A 157 -19.75 9.00 7.27
N THR A 158 -18.44 9.01 7.07
CA THR A 158 -17.39 9.47 7.98
C THR A 158 -16.40 10.34 7.21
N GLU A 159 -15.40 10.91 7.88
CA GLU A 159 -14.28 11.59 7.21
C GLU A 159 -13.33 10.64 6.44
N TYR A 160 -13.53 9.31 6.54
CA TYR A 160 -12.65 8.29 5.96
C TYR A 160 -13.25 7.55 4.76
N ASN A 161 -14.39 7.99 4.22
CA ASN A 161 -15.12 7.20 3.22
C ASN A 161 -14.29 6.91 1.97
N TRP A 162 -13.62 7.94 1.44
CA TRP A 162 -12.75 7.85 0.26
C TRP A 162 -11.59 6.89 0.50
N VAL A 163 -10.99 6.95 1.70
CA VAL A 163 -9.90 6.05 2.09
C VAL A 163 -10.37 4.60 2.18
N ILE A 164 -11.56 4.36 2.72
CA ILE A 164 -12.14 3.02 2.82
C ILE A 164 -12.38 2.45 1.42
N ALA A 165 -12.99 3.22 0.52
CA ALA A 165 -13.23 2.80 -0.86
C ALA A 165 -11.92 2.50 -1.60
N TYR A 166 -10.92 3.38 -1.49
CA TYR A 166 -9.59 3.18 -2.08
C TYR A 166 -8.90 1.90 -1.60
N LEU A 167 -8.91 1.63 -0.29
CA LEU A 167 -8.31 0.41 0.25
C LEU A 167 -9.08 -0.85 -0.18
N ASN A 168 -10.40 -0.79 -0.24
CA ASN A 168 -11.23 -1.92 -0.70
C ASN A 168 -11.07 -2.15 -2.21
N PHE A 169 -10.89 -1.10 -3.00
CA PHE A 169 -10.58 -1.18 -4.44
C PHE A 169 -9.26 -1.91 -4.69
N ILE A 170 -8.20 -1.54 -3.98
CA ILE A 170 -6.92 -2.25 -4.09
C ILE A 170 -7.05 -3.70 -3.62
N LYS A 171 -7.86 -3.97 -2.59
CA LYS A 171 -8.11 -5.34 -2.11
C LYS A 171 -8.82 -6.20 -3.13
N MET A 172 -9.91 -5.73 -3.75
CA MET A 172 -10.63 -6.49 -4.77
C MET A 172 -9.73 -6.80 -5.98
N LEU A 173 -8.95 -5.82 -6.47
CA LEU A 173 -7.99 -6.06 -7.55
C LEU A 173 -6.94 -7.11 -7.15
N ASN A 174 -6.43 -7.05 -5.92
CA ASN A 174 -5.48 -8.02 -5.41
C ASN A 174 -6.07 -9.42 -5.21
N MET A 175 -7.36 -9.52 -4.88
CA MET A 175 -8.08 -10.80 -4.84
C MET A 175 -8.20 -11.38 -6.25
N GLU A 176 -8.57 -10.58 -7.25
CA GLU A 176 -8.64 -11.01 -8.65
C GLU A 176 -7.28 -11.48 -9.20
N LEU A 177 -6.20 -10.75 -8.88
CA LEU A 177 -4.83 -11.16 -9.21
C LEU A 177 -4.44 -12.48 -8.52
N THR A 178 -4.85 -12.67 -7.27
CA THR A 178 -4.58 -13.90 -6.50
C THR A 178 -5.34 -15.10 -7.06
N ASN A 179 -6.63 -14.92 -7.39
CA ASN A 179 -7.49 -15.95 -7.96
C ASN A 179 -6.94 -16.48 -9.29
N GLN A 180 -6.26 -15.62 -10.05
CA GLN A 180 -5.62 -15.96 -11.32
C GLN A 180 -4.13 -16.31 -11.17
N LYS A 181 -3.65 -16.53 -9.94
CA LYS A 181 -2.27 -16.95 -9.62
C LYS A 181 -1.19 -15.99 -10.13
N SER A 182 -1.51 -14.70 -10.31
CA SER A 182 -0.52 -13.68 -10.64
C SER A 182 0.41 -13.45 -9.45
N GLU A 183 1.69 -13.16 -9.72
CA GLU A 183 2.64 -12.69 -8.69
C GLU A 183 2.54 -11.17 -8.45
N ASN A 184 1.83 -10.45 -9.32
CA ASN A 184 1.67 -9.00 -9.22
C ASN A 184 0.62 -8.63 -8.17
N ARG A 185 0.84 -7.54 -7.45
CA ARG A 185 -0.11 -6.94 -6.51
C ARG A 185 -0.11 -5.43 -6.66
N PHE A 186 -1.27 -4.81 -6.48
CA PHE A 186 -1.42 -3.39 -6.31
C PHE A 186 -0.98 -2.98 -4.90
N TYR A 187 -0.16 -1.94 -4.83
CA TYR A 187 0.32 -1.31 -3.61
C TYR A 187 -0.15 0.15 -3.58
N PRO A 188 -0.79 0.61 -2.49
CA PRO A 188 -1.10 2.02 -2.34
C PRO A 188 0.15 2.87 -2.21
N ILE A 189 0.12 4.07 -2.81
CA ILE A 189 1.11 5.12 -2.62
C ILE A 189 0.48 6.22 -1.77
N LYS A 190 -0.53 6.92 -2.32
CA LYS A 190 -1.26 8.00 -1.65
C LYS A 190 -2.74 7.96 -2.00
N CYS A 191 -3.55 8.64 -1.19
CA CYS A 191 -4.99 8.80 -1.40
C CYS A 191 -5.38 10.25 -1.12
N GLY A 192 -6.52 10.66 -1.68
CA GLY A 192 -6.96 12.05 -1.83
C GLY A 192 -7.34 12.27 -3.29
N ASN A 193 -7.48 13.53 -3.69
CA ASN A 193 -7.85 13.87 -5.07
C ASN A 193 -6.73 13.49 -6.06
N ASP A 194 -5.48 13.48 -5.59
CA ASP A 194 -4.30 13.03 -6.34
C ASP A 194 -3.81 11.66 -5.86
N GLY A 195 -4.72 10.74 -5.54
CA GLY A 195 -4.35 9.40 -5.11
C GLY A 195 -3.56 8.64 -6.17
N GLU A 196 -2.79 7.65 -5.75
CA GLU A 196 -1.90 6.91 -6.64
C GLU A 196 -1.68 5.48 -6.13
N MET A 197 -1.63 4.52 -7.04
CA MET A 197 -1.28 3.13 -6.73
C MET A 197 -0.39 2.55 -7.82
N VAL A 198 0.33 1.46 -7.49
CA VAL A 198 1.24 0.80 -8.43
C VAL A 198 1.11 -0.73 -8.39
N LEU A 199 1.20 -1.37 -9.56
CA LEU A 199 1.19 -2.82 -9.75
C LEU A 199 2.62 -3.38 -9.82
N LEU A 200 3.01 -4.18 -8.84
CA LEU A 200 4.37 -4.73 -8.71
C LEU A 200 4.33 -6.22 -8.35
N THR A 201 5.33 -6.99 -8.79
CA THR A 201 5.62 -8.28 -8.16
C THR A 201 6.22 -8.08 -6.77
N PHE A 202 6.21 -9.12 -5.93
CA PHE A 202 6.86 -9.06 -4.61
C PHE A 202 8.35 -8.69 -4.71
N LYS A 203 9.08 -9.26 -5.69
CA LYS A 203 10.50 -8.97 -5.89
C LYS A 203 10.74 -7.52 -6.29
N GLN A 204 9.90 -6.98 -7.18
CA GLN A 204 9.96 -5.58 -7.59
C GLN A 204 9.68 -4.66 -6.39
N PHE A 205 8.62 -4.93 -5.62
CA PHE A 205 8.28 -4.16 -4.42
C PHE A 205 9.42 -4.13 -3.40
N ASP A 206 10.00 -5.29 -3.07
CA ASP A 206 11.10 -5.37 -2.09
C ASP A 206 12.35 -4.65 -2.59
N PHE A 207 12.67 -4.77 -3.88
CA PHE A 207 13.79 -4.03 -4.49
C PHE A 207 13.57 -2.51 -4.39
N ILE A 208 12.41 -2.03 -4.84
CA ILE A 208 12.03 -0.61 -4.80
C ILE A 208 12.12 -0.08 -3.36
N LYS A 209 11.55 -0.80 -2.39
CA LYS A 209 11.63 -0.44 -0.98
C LYS A 209 13.06 -0.34 -0.44
N SER A 210 13.98 -1.18 -0.93
CA SER A 210 15.37 -1.15 -0.50
C SER A 210 16.17 0.04 -1.08
N GLN A 211 15.70 0.61 -2.18
CA GLN A 211 16.47 1.58 -2.97
C GLN A 211 15.96 3.02 -2.87
N PHE A 212 14.72 3.23 -2.47
CA PHE A 212 14.11 4.56 -2.37
C PHE A 212 13.73 4.88 -0.91
N PRO A 213 13.51 6.17 -0.57
CA PRO A 213 13.08 6.56 0.77
C PRO A 213 11.73 5.91 1.15
N ASP A 214 11.58 5.51 2.41
CA ASP A 214 10.30 5.04 2.95
C ASP A 214 9.47 6.25 3.43
N ASP A 215 8.98 7.05 2.47
CA ASP A 215 8.17 8.26 2.71
C ASP A 215 6.70 8.06 2.33
N ASN A 216 5.88 9.12 2.40
CA ASN A 216 4.45 9.05 2.12
C ASN A 216 4.10 8.96 0.63
N GLU A 217 5.09 9.04 -0.24
CA GLU A 217 4.93 8.93 -1.69
C GLU A 217 5.56 7.64 -2.22
N HIS A 218 5.81 6.68 -1.32
CA HIS A 218 6.37 5.38 -1.65
C HIS A 218 5.33 4.26 -1.55
N PRO A 219 5.35 3.25 -2.45
CA PRO A 219 4.45 2.10 -2.36
C PRO A 219 4.57 1.39 -1.00
N LYS A 220 3.42 1.05 -0.40
CA LYS A 220 3.39 0.33 0.88
C LYS A 220 2.49 -0.89 0.81
N ARG A 221 2.74 -1.88 1.66
CA ARG A 221 1.73 -2.93 1.91
C ARG A 221 0.50 -2.28 2.53
N LEU A 222 -0.70 -2.76 2.20
CA LEU A 222 -1.97 -2.20 2.72
C LEU A 222 -1.98 -2.00 4.24
N ILE A 223 -1.51 -2.97 5.01
CA ILE A 223 -1.45 -2.88 6.48
C ILE A 223 -0.48 -1.78 6.93
N GLN A 224 0.69 -1.66 6.27
CA GLN A 224 1.67 -0.62 6.57
C GLN A 224 1.11 0.77 6.22
N TRP A 225 0.49 0.90 5.05
CA TRP A 225 -0.14 2.14 4.60
C TRP A 225 -1.21 2.61 5.58
N LYS A 226 -2.11 1.73 6.01
CA LYS A 226 -3.11 2.03 7.04
C LYS A 226 -2.49 2.51 8.34
N ASN A 227 -1.43 1.84 8.80
CA ASN A 227 -0.83 2.13 10.08
C ASN A 227 -0.15 3.51 10.12
N ILE A 228 0.52 3.89 9.03
CA ILE A 228 1.24 5.17 8.92
C ILE A 228 0.27 6.34 8.82
N ASN A 229 -0.86 6.15 8.14
CA ASN A 229 -1.88 7.19 7.95
C ASN A 229 -2.96 7.21 9.04
N GLY A 230 -2.75 6.53 10.18
CA GLY A 230 -3.67 6.59 11.33
C GLY A 230 -4.93 5.72 11.21
N PHE A 231 -5.04 4.89 10.17
CA PHE A 231 -6.22 4.07 9.86
C PHE A 231 -6.18 2.65 10.46
N LYS A 232 -5.48 2.46 11.58
CA LYS A 232 -5.26 1.14 12.22
C LYS A 232 -6.56 0.40 12.51
N ASN A 233 -7.59 1.15 12.88
CA ASN A 233 -8.90 0.61 13.30
C ASN A 233 -9.93 0.52 12.17
N LEU A 234 -9.61 0.97 10.95
CA LEU A 234 -10.52 0.80 9.81
C LEU A 234 -10.56 -0.68 9.43
N THR A 235 -11.62 -1.40 9.77
CA THR A 235 -11.84 -2.76 9.28
C THR A 235 -12.20 -2.70 7.79
N SER A 236 -11.53 -3.49 6.95
CA SER A 236 -12.11 -3.76 5.62
C SER A 236 -13.31 -4.64 5.79
N GLN A 237 -14.21 -4.60 4.83
CA GLN A 237 -15.46 -5.37 4.87
C GLN A 237 -15.31 -6.82 4.42
N TYR A 238 -14.09 -7.34 4.59
CA TYR A 238 -13.64 -8.68 4.22
C TYR A 238 -12.52 -9.08 5.17
#